data_AF-A0A960JX91-F1
#
_entry.id   AF-A0A960JX91-F1
#
_cell.length_a   1.000
_cell.length_b   1.000
_cell.length_c   1.000
_cell.angle_alpha   90.00
_cell.angle_beta   90.00
_cell.angle_gamma   90.00
#
_symmetry.space_group_name_H-M   'P 1'
#
loop_
_entity.id
_entity.type
_entity.pdbx_description
1 polymer ?
#
loop_
_entity_poly.entity_id
_entity_poly.type
_entity_poly.pdbx_seq_one_letter_code
_entity_poly.pdbx_strand_id
1 'polypeptide(L)'
;HADVYLTWGEPPDAVREKVEWIRGLAAAQGRAVRFGIRLHTISRDSSAQAWQTADQLVAALDEETVRAAQAGLARSQSEGQRRMVALHEESRRTRSWRDARSLEIAPNLWSGVGLVRGGAGTALVGSHTEVADRIAEYAAVGIDEFIFSGYPHLEELFWFGEGVVPILRARGLLDAGALDTPAVSVPFVGWHVDGAGRMVGPGPDRR
;
A
#
# COMPACT_ATOMS: atom_id res chain seq x y z
N HIS A 1 20.91 -3.26 -11.97
CA HIS A 1 21.43 -2.82 -10.66
C HIS A 1 20.42 -2.92 -9.51
N ALA A 2 19.10 -2.89 -9.73
CA ALA A 2 18.14 -3.11 -8.64
C ALA A 2 18.05 -4.60 -8.23
N ASP A 3 17.85 -4.85 -6.94
CA ASP A 3 17.62 -6.20 -6.36
C ASP A 3 16.13 -6.48 -6.15
N VAL A 4 15.34 -5.42 -5.96
CA VAL A 4 13.88 -5.48 -5.88
C VAL A 4 13.30 -4.52 -6.93
N TYR A 5 12.41 -5.03 -7.77
CA TYR A 5 11.61 -4.22 -8.69
C TYR A 5 10.30 -3.84 -8.01
N LEU A 6 10.10 -2.54 -7.75
CA LEU A 6 8.88 -2.04 -7.12
C LEU A 6 7.85 -1.65 -8.20
N THR A 7 6.61 -2.09 -8.03
CA THR A 7 5.50 -1.76 -8.92
C THR A 7 4.31 -1.15 -8.19
N TRP A 8 3.42 -0.50 -8.94
CA TRP A 8 2.19 0.08 -8.40
C TRP A 8 1.09 -0.98 -8.29
N GLY A 9 0.15 -0.75 -7.38
CA GLY A 9 -1.06 -1.54 -7.25
C GLY A 9 -1.92 -1.48 -8.51
N GLU A 10 -1.84 -2.50 -9.34
CA GLU A 10 -2.67 -2.70 -10.54
C GLU A 10 -3.40 -4.04 -10.41
N PRO A 11 -4.43 -4.32 -11.24
CA PRO A 11 -5.11 -5.62 -11.21
C PRO A 11 -4.11 -6.80 -11.28
N PRO A 12 -4.32 -7.91 -10.55
CA PRO A 12 -3.34 -9.00 -10.43
C PRO A 12 -2.79 -9.53 -11.76
N ASP A 13 -3.61 -9.63 -12.80
CA ASP A 13 -3.17 -10.10 -14.12
C ASP A 13 -2.18 -9.12 -14.77
N ALA A 14 -2.44 -7.81 -14.68
CA ALA A 14 -1.51 -6.78 -15.16
C ALA A 14 -0.19 -6.77 -14.36
N VAL A 15 -0.25 -7.12 -13.07
CA VAL A 15 0.97 -7.29 -12.25
C VAL A 15 1.72 -8.55 -12.68
N ARG A 16 1.04 -9.68 -12.91
CA ARG A 16 1.64 -10.93 -13.39
C ARG A 16 2.43 -10.72 -14.68
N GLU A 17 1.81 -10.12 -15.69
CA GLU A 17 2.46 -9.83 -16.98
C GLU A 17 3.76 -9.04 -16.79
N LYS A 18 3.74 -8.06 -15.89
CA LYS A 18 4.90 -7.22 -15.60
C LYS A 18 6.00 -7.97 -14.83
N VAL A 19 5.61 -8.79 -13.85
CA VAL A 19 6.55 -9.66 -13.13
C VAL A 19 7.25 -10.60 -14.09
N GLU A 20 6.50 -11.26 -14.97
CA GLU A 20 7.04 -12.18 -15.98
C GLU A 20 7.99 -11.47 -16.95
N TRP A 21 7.59 -10.30 -17.44
CA TRP A 21 8.42 -9.49 -18.33
C TRP A 21 9.76 -9.08 -17.69
N ILE A 22 9.72 -8.48 -16.50
CA ILE A 22 10.93 -8.03 -15.80
C ILE A 22 11.80 -9.22 -15.39
N ARG A 23 11.19 -10.34 -15.00
CA ARG A 23 11.92 -11.57 -14.68
C ARG A 23 12.66 -12.10 -15.90
N GLY A 24 12.04 -12.08 -17.09
CA GLY A 24 12.69 -12.43 -18.35
C GLY A 24 13.89 -11.53 -18.66
N LEU A 25 13.73 -10.21 -18.49
CA LEU A 25 14.83 -9.26 -18.67
C LEU A 25 15.99 -9.48 -17.68
N ALA A 26 15.69 -9.79 -16.42
CA ALA A 26 16.70 -10.09 -15.41
C ALA A 26 17.44 -11.40 -15.75
N ALA A 27 16.71 -12.44 -16.16
CA ALA A 27 17.27 -13.73 -16.54
C ALA A 27 18.21 -13.61 -17.76
N ALA A 28 17.85 -12.80 -18.75
CA ALA A 28 18.71 -12.51 -19.90
C ALA A 28 20.05 -11.86 -19.51
N GLN A 29 20.12 -11.25 -18.32
CA GLN A 29 21.32 -10.66 -17.74
C GLN A 29 21.97 -11.56 -16.67
N GLY A 30 21.53 -12.82 -16.54
CA GLY A 30 22.05 -13.75 -15.53
C GLY A 30 21.73 -13.36 -14.09
N ARG A 31 20.67 -12.57 -13.86
CA ARG A 31 20.25 -12.10 -12.54
C ARG A 31 18.88 -12.64 -12.16
N ALA A 32 18.67 -12.85 -10.87
CA ALA A 32 17.35 -12.93 -10.27
C ALA A 32 17.03 -11.60 -9.58
N VAL A 33 15.76 -11.19 -9.60
CA VAL A 33 15.26 -10.01 -8.90
C VAL A 33 13.99 -10.38 -8.14
N ARG A 34 13.80 -9.76 -6.98
CA ARG A 34 12.57 -9.85 -6.20
C ARG A 34 11.59 -8.77 -6.65
N PHE A 35 10.34 -8.88 -6.26
CA PHE A 35 9.30 -7.94 -6.65
C PHE A 35 8.59 -7.36 -5.44
N GLY A 36 8.38 -6.05 -5.47
CA GLY A 36 7.59 -5.36 -4.47
C GLY A 36 6.37 -4.69 -5.09
N ILE A 37 5.32 -4.51 -4.30
CA ILE A 37 4.15 -3.73 -4.68
C ILE A 37 3.87 -2.63 -3.65
N ARG A 38 3.41 -1.48 -4.15
CA ARG A 38 2.99 -0.36 -3.33
C ARG A 38 1.49 -0.14 -3.46
N LEU A 39 0.78 -0.27 -2.34
CA LEU A 39 -0.68 -0.19 -2.25
C LEU A 39 -1.11 0.60 -1.01
N HIS A 40 -2.24 1.28 -1.09
CA HIS A 40 -2.96 1.69 0.12
C HIS A 40 -3.79 0.54 0.69
N THR A 41 -4.24 0.68 1.94
CA THR A 41 -5.19 -0.26 2.56
C THR A 41 -6.26 0.50 3.30
N ILE A 42 -7.50 0.01 3.20
CA ILE A 42 -8.66 0.40 4.01
C ILE A 42 -9.32 -0.92 4.43
N SER A 43 -8.91 -1.44 5.59
CA SER A 43 -9.44 -2.70 6.11
C SER A 43 -10.29 -2.46 7.35
N ARG A 44 -11.44 -3.14 7.44
CA ARG A 44 -12.34 -3.09 8.59
C ARG A 44 -12.83 -4.48 8.95
N ASP A 45 -13.60 -4.60 10.03
CA ASP A 45 -14.22 -5.87 10.44
C ASP A 45 -15.15 -6.44 9.37
N SER A 46 -15.79 -5.58 8.57
CA SER A 46 -16.64 -5.99 7.44
C SER A 46 -16.36 -5.18 6.17
N SER A 47 -16.69 -5.77 5.03
CA SER A 47 -16.57 -5.12 3.72
C SER A 47 -17.40 -3.83 3.67
N ALA A 48 -18.60 -3.85 4.24
CA ALA A 48 -19.49 -2.69 4.26
C ALA A 48 -18.84 -1.49 4.98
N GLN A 49 -18.21 -1.70 6.14
CA GLN A 49 -17.52 -0.63 6.87
C GLN A 49 -16.30 -0.10 6.10
N ALA A 50 -15.56 -0.97 5.42
CA ALA A 50 -14.42 -0.56 4.61
C ALA A 50 -14.84 0.31 3.43
N TRP A 51 -15.90 -0.10 2.71
CA TRP A 51 -16.46 0.69 1.61
C TRP A 51 -17.09 1.99 2.08
N GLN A 52 -17.76 2.00 3.23
CA GLN A 52 -18.23 3.25 3.84
C GLN A 52 -17.08 4.21 4.16
N THR A 53 -15.92 3.71 4.59
CA THR A 53 -14.73 4.54 4.79
C THR A 53 -14.23 5.12 3.46
N ALA A 54 -14.21 4.32 2.39
CA ALA A 54 -13.84 4.81 1.06
C ALA A 54 -14.80 5.90 0.55
N ASP A 55 -16.12 5.74 0.78
CA ASP A 55 -17.12 6.77 0.49
C ASP A 55 -16.87 8.06 1.25
N GLN A 56 -16.53 7.99 2.54
CA GLN A 56 -16.21 9.17 3.35
C GLN A 56 -14.99 9.92 2.80
N LEU A 57 -13.95 9.19 2.39
CA LEU A 57 -12.74 9.80 1.79
C LEU A 57 -13.06 10.53 0.49
N VAL A 58 -13.90 9.95 -0.37
CA VAL A 58 -14.34 10.59 -1.61
C VAL A 58 -15.24 11.78 -1.36
N ALA A 59 -16.19 11.65 -0.43
CA ALA A 59 -17.15 12.71 -0.10
C ALA A 59 -16.46 13.97 0.45
N ALA A 60 -15.28 13.81 1.06
CA ALA A 60 -14.45 14.91 1.52
C ALA A 60 -13.74 15.69 0.40
N LEU A 61 -13.73 15.17 -0.84
CA LEU A 61 -13.09 15.82 -1.99
C LEU A 61 -14.08 16.68 -2.76
N ASP A 62 -13.67 17.92 -3.07
CA ASP A 62 -14.39 18.79 -4.00
C ASP A 62 -13.83 18.70 -5.44
N GLU A 63 -14.61 19.19 -6.41
CA GLU A 63 -14.25 19.12 -7.83
C GLU A 63 -13.01 19.93 -8.19
N GLU A 64 -12.77 21.06 -7.53
CA GLU A 64 -11.62 21.90 -7.79
C GLU A 64 -10.34 21.21 -7.32
N THR A 65 -10.36 20.64 -6.12
CA THR A 65 -9.27 19.85 -5.55
C THR A 65 -8.89 18.69 -6.47
N VAL A 66 -9.87 17.90 -6.92
CA VAL A 66 -9.61 16.78 -7.84
C VAL A 66 -9.06 17.29 -9.17
N ARG A 67 -9.69 18.31 -9.78
CA ARG A 67 -9.23 18.88 -11.06
C ARG A 67 -7.80 19.40 -10.97
N ALA A 68 -7.47 20.15 -9.92
CA ALA A 68 -6.14 20.71 -9.71
C ALA A 68 -5.08 19.62 -9.53
N ALA A 69 -5.37 18.60 -8.72
CA ALA A 69 -4.49 17.46 -8.53
C ALA A 69 -4.25 16.70 -9.86
N GLN A 70 -5.31 16.37 -10.60
CA GLN A 70 -5.20 15.66 -11.87
C GLN A 70 -4.42 16.46 -12.93
N ALA A 71 -4.63 17.77 -13.01
CA ALA A 71 -3.84 18.63 -13.90
C ALA A 71 -2.35 18.62 -13.52
N GLY A 72 -2.02 18.50 -12.23
CA GLY A 72 -0.66 18.30 -11.74
C GLY A 72 -0.07 16.96 -12.16
N LEU A 73 -0.81 15.87 -11.89
CA LEU A 73 -0.36 14.50 -12.15
C LEU A 73 -0.18 14.22 -13.65
N ALA A 74 -1.02 14.80 -14.51
CA ALA A 74 -0.93 14.67 -15.97
C ALA A 74 0.36 15.27 -16.56
N ARG A 75 1.06 16.15 -15.84
CA ARG A 75 2.37 16.68 -16.28
C ARG A 75 3.54 15.74 -15.99
N SER A 76 3.31 14.66 -15.26
CA SER A 76 4.34 13.68 -14.94
C SER A 76 4.81 12.93 -16.19
N GLN A 77 6.13 12.79 -16.35
CA GLN A 77 6.73 11.97 -17.40
C GLN A 77 6.85 10.48 -17.02
N SER A 78 6.36 10.10 -15.83
CA SER A 78 6.41 8.72 -15.36
C SER A 78 5.34 7.87 -16.04
N GLU A 79 5.77 6.79 -16.72
CA GLU A 79 4.87 5.75 -17.24
C GLU A 79 3.93 5.21 -16.15
N GLY A 80 4.48 4.96 -14.97
CA GLY A 80 3.71 4.46 -13.83
C GLY A 80 2.63 5.45 -13.39
N GLN A 81 2.95 6.75 -13.32
CA GLN A 81 1.95 7.77 -12.99
C GLN A 81 0.87 7.87 -14.06
N ARG A 82 1.22 7.85 -15.35
CA ARG A 82 0.24 7.86 -16.45
C ARG A 82 -0.73 6.68 -16.34
N ARG A 83 -0.21 5.47 -16.08
CA ARG A 83 -1.06 4.28 -15.86
C ARG A 83 -2.01 4.47 -14.69
N MET A 84 -1.55 5.02 -13.57
CA MET A 84 -2.41 5.32 -12.42
C MET A 84 -3.52 6.32 -12.74
N VAL A 85 -3.23 7.37 -13.53
CA VAL A 85 -4.25 8.35 -13.94
C VAL A 85 -5.33 7.73 -14.84
N ALA A 86 -4.95 6.76 -15.67
CA ALA A 86 -5.87 6.07 -16.57
C ALA A 86 -6.89 5.20 -15.81
N LEU A 87 -6.54 4.68 -14.62
CA LEU A 87 -7.39 3.78 -13.84
C LEU A 87 -8.75 4.38 -13.43
N HIS A 88 -8.81 5.70 -13.27
CA HIS A 88 -10.02 6.42 -12.86
C HIS A 88 -10.45 7.49 -13.86
N GLU A 89 -9.92 7.46 -15.09
CA GLU A 89 -10.23 8.44 -16.13
C GLU A 89 -11.71 8.45 -16.49
N GLU A 90 -12.29 7.27 -16.68
CA GLU A 90 -13.71 7.14 -17.03
C GLU A 90 -14.63 7.65 -15.92
N SER A 91 -14.33 7.31 -14.65
CA SER A 91 -15.11 7.76 -13.49
C SER A 91 -15.00 9.28 -13.30
N ARG A 92 -13.86 9.89 -13.66
CA ARG A 92 -13.72 11.35 -13.72
C ARG A 92 -14.54 11.96 -14.85
N ARG A 93 -14.45 11.40 -16.07
CA ARG A 93 -15.15 11.91 -17.26
C ARG A 93 -16.67 11.90 -17.07
N THR A 94 -17.19 10.85 -16.46
CA THR A 94 -18.62 10.69 -16.16
C THR A 94 -19.06 11.35 -14.86
N ARG A 95 -18.12 11.93 -14.09
CA ARG A 95 -18.31 12.43 -12.73
C ARG A 95 -18.87 11.39 -11.74
N SER A 96 -18.80 10.11 -12.06
CA SER A 96 -19.26 9.04 -11.17
C SER A 96 -18.34 8.84 -9.97
N TRP A 97 -17.10 9.38 -10.01
CA TRP A 97 -16.09 9.24 -8.96
C TRP A 97 -16.55 9.64 -7.55
N ARG A 98 -17.69 10.32 -7.41
CA ARG A 98 -18.34 10.63 -6.12
C ARG A 98 -18.94 9.41 -5.42
N ASP A 99 -19.16 8.31 -6.14
CA ASP A 99 -19.47 7.00 -5.60
C ASP A 99 -18.16 6.19 -5.53
N ALA A 100 -17.74 5.76 -4.33
CA ALA A 100 -16.48 5.03 -4.21
C ALA A 100 -16.50 3.72 -5.00
N ARG A 101 -17.67 3.08 -5.18
CA ARG A 101 -17.76 1.84 -5.97
C ARG A 101 -17.47 2.07 -7.44
N SER A 102 -17.71 3.27 -7.98
CA SER A 102 -17.40 3.58 -9.38
C SER A 102 -15.89 3.62 -9.67
N LEU A 103 -15.06 3.64 -8.61
CA LEU A 103 -13.60 3.67 -8.67
C LEU A 103 -12.99 2.30 -8.34
N GLU A 104 -13.81 1.26 -8.16
CA GLU A 104 -13.33 -0.12 -8.04
C GLU A 104 -12.94 -0.65 -9.41
N ILE A 105 -11.63 -0.88 -9.61
CA ILE A 105 -11.05 -1.26 -10.92
C ILE A 105 -10.79 -2.76 -11.05
N ALA A 106 -10.80 -3.47 -9.92
CA ALA A 106 -10.79 -4.92 -9.78
C ALA A 106 -11.38 -5.24 -8.40
N PRO A 107 -11.79 -6.49 -8.11
CA PRO A 107 -12.37 -6.82 -6.81
C PRO A 107 -11.51 -6.32 -5.65
N ASN A 108 -12.08 -5.48 -4.79
CA ASN A 108 -11.44 -4.85 -3.64
C ASN A 108 -10.21 -3.98 -3.96
N LEU A 109 -9.96 -3.65 -5.23
CA LEU A 109 -8.89 -2.74 -5.66
C LEU A 109 -9.50 -1.43 -6.14
N TRP A 110 -9.23 -0.38 -5.38
CA TRP A 110 -9.91 0.91 -5.50
C TRP A 110 -8.94 2.01 -5.92
N SER A 111 -9.27 2.77 -6.96
CA SER A 111 -8.41 3.82 -7.53
C SER A 111 -8.65 5.23 -6.98
N GLY A 112 -9.54 5.39 -5.99
CA GLY A 112 -9.93 6.72 -5.50
C GLY A 112 -8.82 7.52 -4.84
N VAL A 113 -7.78 6.87 -4.30
CA VAL A 113 -6.59 7.57 -3.78
C VAL A 113 -5.89 8.38 -4.91
N GLY A 114 -5.87 7.81 -6.12
CA GLY A 114 -5.27 8.42 -7.31
C GLY A 114 -5.99 9.67 -7.81
N LEU A 115 -7.17 10.02 -7.27
CA LEU A 115 -7.86 11.27 -7.57
C LEU A 115 -7.06 12.50 -7.12
N VAL A 116 -6.31 12.40 -6.03
CA VAL A 116 -5.59 13.53 -5.44
C VAL A 116 -4.11 13.26 -5.15
N ARG A 117 -3.70 12.00 -5.09
CA ARG A 117 -2.32 11.62 -4.75
C ARG A 117 -1.58 11.05 -5.96
N GLY A 118 -0.34 11.51 -6.16
CA GLY A 118 0.61 10.90 -7.10
C GLY A 118 1.34 9.67 -6.53
N GLY A 119 1.86 8.82 -7.40
CA GLY A 119 2.51 7.56 -7.04
C GLY A 119 1.51 6.44 -6.85
N ALA A 120 1.37 5.94 -5.61
CA ALA A 120 0.45 4.85 -5.27
C ALA A 120 -1.02 5.31 -5.37
N GLY A 121 -1.63 5.13 -6.54
CA GLY A 121 -2.99 5.60 -6.82
C GLY A 121 -4.10 4.67 -6.36
N THR A 122 -3.78 3.50 -5.80
CA THR A 122 -4.76 2.45 -5.50
C THR A 122 -4.70 1.96 -4.07
N ALA A 123 -5.83 1.48 -3.56
CA ALA A 123 -6.00 0.88 -2.24
C ALA A 123 -6.68 -0.49 -2.29
N LEU A 124 -6.32 -1.38 -1.39
CA LEU A 124 -7.10 -2.56 -1.04
C LEU A 124 -8.22 -2.16 -0.08
N VAL A 125 -9.49 -2.36 -0.46
CA VAL A 125 -10.66 -1.94 0.33
C VAL A 125 -11.55 -3.14 0.59
N GLY A 126 -11.74 -3.52 1.86
CA GLY A 126 -12.58 -4.66 2.22
C GLY A 126 -12.49 -5.06 3.68
N SER A 127 -13.12 -6.18 4.03
CA SER A 127 -12.90 -6.81 5.33
C SER A 127 -11.43 -7.21 5.51
N HIS A 128 -10.98 -7.40 6.74
CA HIS A 128 -9.62 -7.87 7.01
C HIS A 128 -9.27 -9.16 6.23
N THR A 129 -10.23 -10.08 6.10
CA THR A 129 -10.08 -11.31 5.32
C THR A 129 -9.97 -11.04 3.83
N GLU A 130 -10.84 -10.22 3.25
CA GLU A 130 -10.79 -9.87 1.82
C GLU A 130 -9.47 -9.19 1.45
N VAL A 131 -8.99 -8.27 2.30
CA VAL A 131 -7.69 -7.63 2.11
C VAL A 131 -6.56 -8.65 2.16
N ALA A 132 -6.58 -9.58 3.12
CA ALA A 132 -5.61 -10.68 3.18
C ALA A 132 -5.68 -11.60 1.94
N ASP A 133 -6.87 -11.83 1.37
CA ASP A 133 -7.06 -12.60 0.14
C ASP A 133 -6.39 -11.90 -1.05
N ARG A 134 -6.58 -10.58 -1.20
CA ARG A 134 -5.91 -9.81 -2.27
C ARG A 134 -4.39 -9.82 -2.12
N ILE A 135 -3.87 -9.75 -0.89
CA ILE A 135 -2.42 -9.84 -0.62
C ILE A 135 -1.89 -11.22 -1.03
N ALA A 136 -2.62 -12.29 -0.69
CA ALA A 136 -2.26 -13.66 -1.08
C ALA A 136 -2.25 -13.84 -2.61
N GLU A 137 -3.19 -13.23 -3.33
CA GLU A 137 -3.20 -13.24 -4.79
C GLU A 137 -1.96 -12.53 -5.38
N TYR A 138 -1.59 -11.36 -4.86
CA TYR A 138 -0.37 -10.68 -5.31
C TYR A 138 0.89 -11.50 -5.01
N ALA A 139 0.94 -12.16 -3.85
CA ALA A 139 2.03 -13.07 -3.52
C ALA A 139 2.10 -14.24 -4.53
N ALA A 140 0.96 -14.81 -4.90
CA ALA A 140 0.87 -15.89 -5.88
C ALA A 140 1.28 -15.48 -7.31
N VAL A 141 1.18 -14.18 -7.67
CA VAL A 141 1.72 -13.68 -8.95
C VAL A 141 3.21 -13.32 -8.89
N GLY A 142 3.86 -13.55 -7.75
CA GLY A 142 5.30 -13.40 -7.57
C GLY A 142 5.74 -12.08 -6.94
N ILE A 143 4.87 -11.40 -6.19
CA ILE A 143 5.25 -10.28 -5.32
C ILE A 143 5.76 -10.81 -3.98
N ASP A 144 6.95 -10.38 -3.59
CA ASP A 144 7.62 -10.79 -2.35
C ASP A 144 7.51 -9.71 -1.26
N GLU A 145 7.44 -8.43 -1.66
CA GLU A 145 7.53 -7.28 -0.77
C GLU A 145 6.29 -6.39 -0.87
N PHE A 146 5.76 -5.96 0.27
CA PHE A 146 4.54 -5.13 0.29
C PHE A 146 4.79 -3.83 1.04
N ILE A 147 4.57 -2.70 0.38
CA ILE A 147 4.63 -1.38 0.98
C ILE A 147 3.20 -0.85 1.10
N PHE A 148 2.73 -0.72 2.34
CA PHE A 148 1.38 -0.25 2.63
C PHE A 148 1.35 1.18 3.19
N SER A 149 0.18 1.81 3.08
CA SER A 149 -0.16 3.04 3.79
C SER A 149 -1.67 3.20 3.88
N GLY A 150 -2.18 3.84 4.92
CA GLY A 150 -3.58 4.27 4.99
C GLY A 150 -3.71 5.71 5.48
N TYR A 151 -4.91 6.29 5.46
CA TYR A 151 -5.15 7.63 6.00
C TYR A 151 -6.25 7.60 7.08
N PRO A 152 -5.99 8.18 8.27
CA PRO A 152 -4.69 8.65 8.75
C PRO A 152 -3.71 7.49 9.03
N HIS A 153 -2.40 7.77 8.99
CA HIS A 153 -1.39 6.71 8.98
C HIS A 153 -1.35 5.84 10.24
N LEU A 154 -1.56 6.43 11.43
CA LEU A 154 -1.44 5.73 12.70
C LEU A 154 -2.63 4.78 12.93
N GLU A 155 -3.84 5.26 12.73
CA GLU A 155 -5.07 4.50 12.93
C GLU A 155 -5.18 3.36 11.92
N GLU A 156 -4.84 3.61 10.65
CA GLU A 156 -4.83 2.55 9.64
C GLU A 156 -3.74 1.50 9.88
N LEU A 157 -2.64 1.86 10.55
CA LEU A 157 -1.64 0.89 10.99
C LEU A 157 -2.24 -0.11 11.99
N PHE A 158 -3.08 0.34 12.94
CA PHE A 158 -3.75 -0.54 13.90
C PHE A 158 -4.79 -1.44 13.20
N TRP A 159 -5.64 -0.88 12.34
CA TRP A 159 -6.61 -1.68 11.57
C TRP A 159 -5.94 -2.79 10.76
N PHE A 160 -4.84 -2.47 10.10
CA PHE A 160 -4.09 -3.45 9.32
C PHE A 160 -3.33 -4.44 10.21
N GLY A 161 -2.62 -3.94 11.23
CA GLY A 161 -1.76 -4.71 12.11
C GLY A 161 -2.51 -5.68 13.03
N GLU A 162 -3.70 -5.31 13.50
CA GLU A 162 -4.52 -6.14 14.37
C GLU A 162 -5.53 -6.98 13.59
N GLY A 163 -5.98 -6.52 12.42
CA GLY A 163 -6.97 -7.22 11.61
C GLY A 163 -6.37 -8.14 10.54
N VAL A 164 -5.48 -7.63 9.70
CA VAL A 164 -4.99 -8.34 8.49
C VAL A 164 -3.77 -9.20 8.80
N VAL A 165 -2.80 -8.67 9.55
CA VAL A 165 -1.52 -9.37 9.83
C VAL A 165 -1.72 -10.73 10.51
N PRO A 166 -2.60 -10.92 11.50
CA PRO A 166 -2.83 -12.24 12.08
C PRO A 166 -3.34 -13.27 11.07
N ILE A 167 -4.18 -12.84 10.12
CA ILE A 167 -4.69 -13.70 9.04
C ILE A 167 -3.56 -14.14 8.12
N LEU A 168 -2.67 -13.21 7.72
CA LEU A 168 -1.51 -13.53 6.90
C LEU A 168 -0.56 -14.51 7.59
N ARG A 169 -0.30 -14.34 8.89
CA ARG A 169 0.50 -15.28 9.69
C ARG A 169 -0.14 -16.65 9.78
N ALA A 170 -1.45 -16.72 10.05
CA ALA A 170 -2.18 -17.99 10.10
C ALA A 170 -2.14 -18.76 8.78
N ARG A 171 -1.98 -18.04 7.65
CA ARG A 171 -1.83 -18.61 6.30
C ARG A 171 -0.39 -18.92 5.91
N GLY A 172 0.60 -18.63 6.77
CA GLY A 172 2.02 -18.81 6.45
C GLY A 172 2.56 -17.83 5.39
N LEU A 173 1.87 -16.70 5.17
CA LEU A 173 2.28 -15.65 4.22
C LEU A 173 3.17 -14.59 4.86
N LEU A 174 3.33 -14.64 6.18
CA LEU A 174 4.23 -13.77 6.92
C LEU A 174 4.91 -14.58 8.03
N ASP A 175 6.23 -14.64 7.99
CA ASP A 175 7.01 -15.36 9.00
C ASP A 175 6.89 -14.72 10.38
N ALA A 176 6.56 -15.54 11.38
CA ALA A 176 6.46 -15.10 12.78
C ALA A 176 7.82 -14.72 13.39
N GLY A 177 8.94 -15.15 12.79
CA GLY A 177 10.29 -14.94 13.31
C GLY A 177 10.90 -13.55 13.04
N ALA A 178 10.25 -12.70 12.23
CA ALA A 178 10.76 -11.37 11.90
C ALA A 178 10.46 -10.28 12.95
N LEU A 179 9.84 -10.63 14.08
CA LEU A 179 9.62 -9.73 15.21
C LEU A 179 10.62 -9.95 16.36
N ASP A 180 11.84 -10.38 16.06
CA ASP A 180 12.96 -10.03 16.93
C ASP A 180 13.06 -8.50 16.84
N THR A 181 12.36 -7.81 17.75
CA THR A 181 12.24 -6.35 17.72
C THR A 181 13.63 -5.82 18.02
N PRO A 182 14.39 -5.28 17.05
CA PRO A 182 15.60 -4.56 17.43
C PRO A 182 15.15 -3.43 18.35
N ALA A 183 15.85 -3.29 19.48
CA ALA A 183 15.55 -2.23 20.45
C ALA A 183 15.34 -0.92 19.70
N VAL A 184 14.16 -0.31 19.87
CA VAL A 184 13.83 0.96 19.22
C VAL A 184 14.77 2.01 19.79
N SER A 185 15.87 2.28 19.09
CA SER A 185 16.74 3.41 19.41
C SER A 185 16.16 4.64 18.73
N VAL A 186 15.60 5.55 19.52
CA VAL A 186 15.17 6.87 19.02
C VAL A 186 16.45 7.73 18.91
N PRO A 187 16.97 8.02 17.71
CA PRO A 187 18.33 8.57 17.55
C PRO A 187 18.51 10.01 18.08
N PHE A 188 17.42 10.67 18.50
CA PHE A 188 17.44 12.05 19.00
C PHE A 188 17.27 12.18 20.51
N VAL A 189 17.01 11.08 21.21
CA VAL A 189 16.76 11.08 22.65
C VAL A 189 17.63 9.96 23.17
N GLY A 190 18.72 10.27 23.88
CA GLY A 190 19.69 9.28 24.40
C GLY A 190 19.14 8.31 25.45
N TRP A 191 17.83 8.09 25.44
CA TRP A 191 17.09 7.20 26.29
C TRP A 191 16.77 5.93 25.51
N HIS A 192 17.05 4.79 26.14
CA HIS A 192 16.70 3.48 25.62
C HIS A 192 15.88 2.73 26.67
N VAL A 193 15.10 1.75 26.21
CA VAL A 193 14.36 0.86 27.10
C VAL A 193 15.15 -0.45 27.21
N ASP A 194 15.45 -0.89 28.43
CA ASP A 194 16.18 -2.14 28.65
C ASP A 194 15.29 -3.38 28.42
N GLY A 195 15.90 -4.57 28.41
CA GLY A 195 15.19 -5.85 28.27
C GLY A 195 14.21 -6.18 29.41
N ALA A 196 14.12 -5.33 30.44
CA ALA A 196 13.16 -5.41 31.54
C ALA A 196 12.07 -4.32 31.47
N GLY A 197 12.02 -3.53 30.38
CA GLY A 197 11.00 -2.52 30.14
C GLY A 197 11.22 -1.18 30.84
N ARG A 198 12.42 -0.89 31.36
CA ARG A 198 12.72 0.36 32.09
C ARG A 198 13.40 1.38 31.17
N MET A 199 13.05 2.66 31.34
CA MET A 199 13.74 3.76 30.64
C MET A 199 15.10 4.07 31.28
N VAL A 200 16.15 4.05 30.48
CA VAL A 200 17.55 4.34 30.86
C VAL A 200 18.04 5.54 30.07
N GLY A 201 18.43 6.62 30.75
CA GLY A 201 18.92 7.86 30.14
C GLY A 201 20.43 7.90 29.92
N PRO A 202 20.95 8.93 29.22
CA PRO A 202 22.38 9.07 28.98
C PRO A 202 23.11 9.37 30.29
N GLY A 203 24.14 8.57 30.62
CA GLY A 203 24.95 8.75 31.82
C GLY A 203 25.74 10.07 31.79
N PRO A 204 26.18 10.59 32.95
CA PRO A 204 26.89 11.85 33.01
C PRO A 204 28.23 11.77 32.25
N ASP A 205 28.44 12.74 31.37
CA ASP A 205 29.61 12.87 30.51
C ASP A 205 30.88 12.99 31.37
N ARG A 206 31.77 11.98 31.30
CA ARG A 206 33.06 12.02 31.98
C ARG A 206 34.02 12.84 31.12
N ARG A 207 34.30 14.08 31.56
CA ARG A 207 35.40 14.89 31.03
C ARG A 207 36.75 14.25 31.30
#